data_AF-A0A7Z0PUH5-F1
#
_entry.id   AF-A0A7Z0PUH5-F1
#
_cell.length_a   1.000
_cell.length_b   1.000
_cell.length_c   1.000
_cell.angle_alpha   90.00
_cell.angle_beta   90.00
_cell.angle_gamma   90.00
#
_symmetry.space_group_name_H-M   'P 1'
#
loop_
_entity.id
_entity.type
_entity.pdbx_description
1 polymer ?
#
loop_
_entity_poly.entity_id
_entity_poly.type
_entity_poly.pdbx_seq_one_letter_code
_entity_poly.pdbx_strand_id
1 'polypeptide(L)'
;MASLPSARPSAPAPRALTLAAALLTGTVALYMTLVAFGNITDFGTNQAFVRHVLAMDTTFKDPDLMWRAVTGERLQDAAYVLVIVWESVAALVLLYGTWLWFRRERPRARRISTYGLLMVMLLFGAGFIGIGGEWFAMWQSEQWNGLDAATRVFVMSGVVLIVDHLPFATAAEE
;
A
#
# COMPACT_ATOMS: atom_id res chain seq x y z
N MET A 1 7.48 -23.74 -57.15
CA MET A 1 8.54 -24.01 -56.14
C MET A 1 9.17 -22.67 -55.82
N ALA A 2 9.13 -22.10 -54.62
CA ALA A 2 8.91 -22.67 -53.31
C ALA A 2 8.17 -21.69 -52.38
N SER A 3 7.33 -22.29 -51.54
CA SER A 3 6.71 -21.76 -50.34
C SER A 3 7.71 -21.68 -49.20
N LEU A 4 7.73 -20.59 -48.42
CA LEU A 4 7.92 -20.63 -46.96
C LEU A 4 7.30 -19.36 -46.32
N PRO A 5 6.21 -19.47 -45.54
CA PRO A 5 5.94 -18.50 -44.51
C PRO A 5 6.90 -18.75 -43.36
N SER A 6 7.80 -17.80 -43.07
CA SER A 6 8.55 -17.81 -41.82
C SER A 6 7.58 -17.55 -40.67
N ALA A 7 7.27 -18.60 -39.91
CA ALA A 7 6.48 -18.51 -38.70
C ALA A 7 7.18 -17.53 -37.73
N ARG A 8 6.58 -16.35 -37.52
CA ARG A 8 6.96 -15.51 -36.38
C ARG A 8 6.45 -16.20 -35.11
N PRO A 9 7.30 -16.45 -34.11
CA PRO A 9 6.80 -16.90 -32.81
C PRO A 9 5.87 -15.82 -32.24
N SER A 10 4.57 -16.12 -32.14
CA SER A 10 3.57 -15.26 -31.52
C SER A 10 3.82 -15.17 -30.01
N ALA A 11 3.96 -13.94 -29.50
CA ALA A 11 4.54 -13.62 -28.20
C ALA A 11 3.78 -14.17 -26.97
N PRO A 12 4.49 -14.58 -25.88
CA PRO A 12 3.90 -14.99 -24.60
C PRO A 12 3.44 -13.84 -23.68
N ALA A 13 3.44 -12.59 -24.15
CA ALA A 13 3.24 -11.36 -23.36
C ALA A 13 1.95 -11.30 -22.49
N PRO A 14 0.77 -11.79 -22.92
CA PRO A 14 -0.48 -11.60 -22.15
C PRO A 14 -0.59 -12.48 -20.90
N ARG A 15 0.19 -13.57 -20.82
CA ARG A 15 0.22 -14.49 -19.66
C ARG A 15 1.24 -14.02 -18.63
N ALA A 16 2.40 -13.55 -19.08
CA ALA A 16 3.45 -13.03 -18.21
C ALA A 16 2.96 -11.81 -17.39
N LEU A 17 2.28 -10.86 -18.03
CA LEU A 17 1.75 -9.68 -17.34
C LEU A 17 0.69 -10.03 -16.28
N THR A 18 -0.20 -11.00 -16.57
CA THR A 18 -1.20 -11.44 -15.60
C THR A 18 -0.58 -12.16 -14.43
N LEU A 19 0.47 -12.95 -14.67
CA LEU A 19 1.25 -13.57 -13.60
C LEU A 19 1.97 -12.51 -12.76
N ALA A 20 2.57 -11.51 -13.39
CA ALA A 20 3.22 -10.39 -12.69
C ALA A 20 2.21 -9.63 -11.81
N ALA A 21 1.05 -9.25 -12.35
CA ALA A 21 -0.03 -8.62 -11.60
C ALA A 21 -0.49 -9.47 -10.40
N ALA A 22 -0.68 -10.77 -10.61
CA ALA A 22 -1.08 -11.71 -9.55
C ALA A 22 -0.04 -11.78 -8.43
N LEU A 23 1.23 -12.00 -8.79
CA LEU A 23 2.32 -12.15 -7.83
C LEU A 23 2.62 -10.85 -7.10
N LEU A 24 2.67 -9.72 -7.80
CA LEU A 24 2.94 -8.42 -7.19
C LEU A 24 1.78 -7.95 -6.30
N THR A 25 0.52 -8.10 -6.73
CA THR A 25 -0.63 -7.87 -5.85
C THR A 25 -0.53 -8.78 -4.62
N GLY A 26 -0.21 -10.06 -4.81
CA GLY A 26 -0.01 -11.02 -3.72
C GLY A 26 1.07 -10.63 -2.74
N THR A 27 2.19 -10.07 -3.21
CA THR A 27 3.26 -9.55 -2.36
C THR A 27 2.76 -8.40 -1.49
N VAL A 28 2.04 -7.43 -2.06
CA VAL A 28 1.47 -6.31 -1.28
C VAL A 28 0.40 -6.82 -0.31
N ALA A 29 -0.41 -7.81 -0.71
CA ALA A 29 -1.41 -8.44 0.15
C ALA A 29 -0.76 -9.12 1.37
N LEU A 30 0.31 -9.89 1.15
CA LEU A 30 1.08 -10.53 2.22
C LEU A 30 1.71 -9.48 3.12
N TYR A 31 2.35 -8.46 2.55
CA TYR A 31 2.94 -7.36 3.30
C TYR A 31 1.91 -6.68 4.21
N MET A 32 0.74 -6.29 3.66
CA MET A 32 -0.32 -5.65 4.44
C MET A 32 -0.91 -6.56 5.51
N THR A 33 -0.99 -7.86 5.24
CA THR A 33 -1.42 -8.85 6.23
C THR A 33 -0.43 -8.90 7.40
N LEU A 34 0.87 -8.90 7.11
CA LEU A 34 1.92 -8.88 8.14
C LEU A 34 1.95 -7.57 8.92
N VAL A 35 1.72 -6.44 8.26
CA VAL A 35 1.59 -5.13 8.92
C VAL A 35 0.40 -5.13 9.88
N ALA A 36 -0.79 -5.50 9.40
CA ALA A 36 -1.99 -5.57 10.24
C ALA A 36 -1.80 -6.55 11.41
N PHE A 37 -1.23 -7.74 11.14
CA PHE A 37 -0.92 -8.72 12.17
C PHE A 37 0.04 -8.16 13.22
N GLY A 38 1.13 -7.54 12.79
CA GLY A 38 2.12 -6.91 13.68
C GLY A 38 1.49 -5.85 14.56
N ASN A 39 0.67 -4.96 14.00
CA ASN A 39 -0.05 -3.94 14.77
C ASN A 39 -1.07 -4.52 15.75
N ILE A 40 -1.70 -5.66 15.43
CA ILE A 40 -2.64 -6.32 16.35
C ILE A 40 -1.90 -7.03 17.49
N THR A 41 -0.80 -7.73 17.18
CA THR A 41 -0.10 -8.58 18.17
C THR A 41 0.90 -7.81 19.03
N ASP A 42 1.58 -6.81 18.45
CA ASP A 42 2.48 -5.90 19.15
C ASP A 42 1.82 -4.52 19.29
N PHE A 43 0.65 -4.54 19.92
CA PHE A 43 -0.23 -3.38 20.01
C PHE A 43 0.43 -2.21 20.76
N GLY A 44 1.08 -2.48 21.89
CA GLY A 44 1.63 -1.43 22.76
C GLY A 44 2.75 -0.62 22.11
N THR A 45 3.65 -1.29 21.40
CA THR A 45 4.79 -0.64 20.72
C THR A 45 4.32 0.29 19.62
N ASN A 46 3.41 -0.18 18.78
CA ASN A 46 2.89 0.58 17.65
C ASN A 46 1.85 1.64 18.07
N GLN A 47 1.11 1.41 19.15
CA GLN A 47 0.30 2.43 19.80
C GLN A 47 1.17 3.59 20.28
N ALA A 48 2.30 3.31 20.94
CA ALA A 48 3.23 4.34 21.39
C ALA A 48 3.74 5.18 20.21
N PHE A 49 4.04 4.55 19.07
CA PHE A 49 4.42 5.26 17.85
C PHE A 49 3.37 6.31 17.45
N VAL A 50 2.09 5.93 17.34
CA VAL A 50 1.02 6.88 16.98
C VAL A 50 0.84 7.96 18.04
N ARG A 51 0.92 7.61 19.32
CA ARG A 51 0.80 8.58 20.42
C ARG A 51 1.89 9.65 20.36
N HIS A 52 3.14 9.27 20.20
CA HIS A 52 4.26 10.22 20.14
C HIS A 52 4.23 11.10 18.89
N VAL A 53 3.84 10.54 17.74
CA VAL A 53 3.63 11.32 16.51
C VAL A 53 2.56 12.38 16.72
N LEU A 54 1.38 11.99 17.23
CA LEU A 54 0.26 12.91 17.45
C LEU A 54 0.56 13.94 18.55
N ALA A 55 1.27 13.54 19.60
CA ALA A 55 1.66 14.43 20.70
C ALA A 55 2.75 15.43 20.31
N MET A 56 3.53 15.15 19.26
CA MET A 56 4.68 15.96 18.82
C MET A 56 5.70 16.18 19.95
N ASP A 57 5.76 15.30 20.94
CA ASP A 57 6.50 15.49 22.19
C ASP A 57 8.01 15.26 22.06
N THR A 58 8.42 14.61 20.97
CA THR A 58 9.82 14.42 20.56
C THR A 58 10.24 15.31 19.38
N THR A 59 9.44 16.31 19.01
CA THR A 59 9.80 17.29 17.96
C THR A 59 10.64 18.44 18.54
N PHE A 60 10.99 19.45 17.73
CA PHE A 60 11.73 20.62 18.20
C PHE A 60 10.96 21.53 19.17
N LYS A 61 9.66 21.26 19.39
CA LYS A 61 8.78 22.02 20.30
C LYS A 61 8.71 23.52 19.98
N ASP A 62 8.73 23.85 18.70
CA ASP A 62 8.52 25.22 18.22
C ASP A 62 7.11 25.72 18.62
N PRO A 63 6.99 26.83 19.38
CA PRO A 63 5.71 27.38 19.79
C PRO A 63 4.73 27.62 18.64
N ASP A 64 5.23 27.93 17.45
CA ASP A 64 4.40 28.22 16.27
C ASP A 64 3.80 26.95 15.63
N LEU A 65 4.30 25.78 16.02
CA LEU A 65 3.89 24.48 15.48
C LEU A 65 3.05 23.65 16.46
N MET A 66 3.32 23.81 17.76
CA MET A 66 2.76 22.94 18.81
C MET A 66 1.24 23.02 18.98
N TRP A 67 0.56 24.02 18.40
CA TRP A 67 -0.91 24.10 18.40
C TRP A 67 -1.59 22.93 17.67
N ARG A 68 -0.85 22.21 16.81
CA ARG A 68 -1.34 21.03 16.06
C ARG A 68 -1.36 19.76 16.90
N ALA A 69 -0.64 19.73 18.01
CA ALA A 69 -0.44 18.52 18.80
C ALA A 69 -1.76 18.05 19.43
N VAL A 70 -1.91 16.73 19.46
CA VAL A 70 -3.04 16.04 20.07
C VAL A 70 -2.50 15.27 21.27
N THR A 71 -2.85 15.70 22.48
CA THR A 71 -2.37 15.11 23.76
C THR A 71 -3.36 14.18 24.44
N GLY A 72 -4.61 14.11 23.96
CA GLY A 72 -5.64 13.26 24.54
C GLY A 72 -5.46 11.79 24.15
N GLU A 73 -5.08 10.94 25.10
CA GLU A 73 -4.81 9.50 24.87
C GLU A 73 -5.97 8.79 24.17
N ARG A 74 -7.22 9.10 24.53
CA ARG A 74 -8.41 8.49 23.90
C ARG A 74 -8.49 8.76 22.40
N LEU A 75 -8.10 9.96 21.96
CA LEU A 75 -8.14 10.32 20.55
C LEU A 75 -6.97 9.68 19.79
N GLN A 76 -5.80 9.61 20.41
CA GLN A 76 -4.64 8.92 19.86
C GLN A 76 -4.90 7.42 19.68
N ASP A 77 -5.52 6.79 20.68
CA ASP A 77 -5.88 5.37 20.65
C ASP A 77 -6.95 5.09 19.59
N ALA A 78 -7.95 5.96 19.47
CA ALA A 78 -8.94 5.86 18.41
C ALA A 78 -8.31 5.96 17.02
N ALA A 79 -7.35 6.89 16.83
CA ALA A 79 -6.61 7.01 15.58
C ALA A 79 -5.79 5.75 15.28
N TYR A 80 -5.12 5.18 16.29
CA TYR A 80 -4.35 3.95 16.12
C TYR A 80 -5.24 2.76 15.73
N VAL A 81 -6.38 2.57 16.41
CA VAL A 81 -7.35 1.52 16.07
C VAL A 81 -7.89 1.70 14.65
N LEU A 82 -8.15 2.94 14.22
CA LEU A 82 -8.59 3.23 12.86
C LEU A 82 -7.54 2.81 11.82
N VAL A 83 -6.25 3.02 12.09
CA VAL A 83 -5.15 2.54 11.24
C VAL A 83 -5.20 1.01 11.11
N ILE A 84 -5.30 0.28 12.22
CA ILE A 84 -5.38 -1.20 12.20
C ILE A 84 -6.57 -1.70 11.39
N VAL A 85 -7.74 -1.10 11.58
CA VAL A 85 -8.95 -1.45 10.82
C VAL A 85 -8.71 -1.22 9.33
N TRP A 86 -8.14 -0.08 8.96
CA TRP A 86 -7.82 0.23 7.57
C TRP A 86 -6.83 -0.75 6.95
N GLU A 87 -5.74 -1.07 7.65
CA GLU A 87 -4.74 -2.04 7.24
C GLU A 87 -5.35 -3.44 7.03
N SER A 88 -6.20 -3.87 7.96
CA SER A 88 -6.88 -5.16 7.92
C SER A 88 -7.82 -5.25 6.72
N VAL A 89 -8.62 -4.21 6.47
CA VAL A 89 -9.52 -4.16 5.31
C VAL A 89 -8.72 -4.13 4.01
N ALA A 90 -7.65 -3.33 3.93
CA ALA A 90 -6.77 -3.28 2.77
C ALA A 90 -6.15 -4.66 2.46
N ALA A 91 -5.67 -5.36 3.49
CA ALA A 91 -5.12 -6.70 3.37
C ALA A 91 -6.17 -7.68 2.81
N LEU A 92 -7.38 -7.69 3.35
CA LEU A 92 -8.46 -8.57 2.88
C LEU A 92 -8.88 -8.27 1.43
N VAL A 93 -8.98 -6.99 1.06
CA VAL A 93 -9.29 -6.57 -0.31
C VAL A 93 -8.19 -7.02 -1.27
N LEU A 94 -6.92 -6.84 -0.92
CA LEU A 94 -5.79 -7.27 -1.74
C LEU A 94 -5.71 -8.80 -1.85
N LEU A 95 -5.91 -9.54 -0.76
CA LEU A 95 -5.95 -11.02 -0.78
C LEU A 95 -7.06 -11.52 -1.72
N TYR A 96 -8.23 -10.88 -1.69
CA TYR A 96 -9.32 -11.20 -2.60
C TYR A 96 -8.96 -10.84 -4.05
N GLY A 97 -8.32 -9.70 -4.31
CA GLY A 97 -7.81 -9.31 -5.63
C GLY A 97 -6.80 -10.32 -6.17
N THR A 98 -5.83 -10.74 -5.36
CA THR A 98 -4.85 -11.79 -5.67
C THR A 98 -5.53 -13.11 -6.02
N TRP A 99 -6.52 -13.53 -5.24
CA TRP A 99 -7.28 -14.75 -5.53
C TRP A 99 -8.01 -14.67 -6.88
N LEU A 100 -8.62 -13.51 -7.20
CA LEU A 100 -9.27 -13.28 -8.50
C LEU A 100 -8.27 -13.32 -9.67
N TRP A 101 -7.06 -12.81 -9.47
CA TRP A 101 -5.98 -12.91 -10.47
C TRP A 101 -5.64 -14.37 -10.78
N PHE A 102 -5.51 -15.22 -9.75
CA PHE A 102 -5.26 -16.66 -9.92
C PHE A 102 -6.45 -17.40 -10.56
N ARG A 103 -7.68 -16.96 -10.30
CA ARG A 103 -8.88 -17.46 -10.98
C ARG A 103 -9.05 -16.98 -12.42
N ARG A 104 -8.15 -16.11 -12.89
CA ARG A 104 -8.17 -15.50 -14.23
C ARG A 104 -9.39 -14.60 -14.48
N GLU A 105 -10.02 -14.08 -13.42
CA GLU A 105 -11.14 -13.11 -13.49
C GLU A 105 -10.62 -11.68 -13.70
N ARG A 106 -9.84 -11.45 -14.76
CA ARG A 106 -8.99 -10.26 -14.94
C ARG A 106 -9.68 -8.91 -14.70
N PRO A 107 -10.88 -8.62 -15.26
CA PRO A 107 -11.51 -7.31 -15.06
C PRO A 107 -11.86 -7.05 -13.59
N ARG A 108 -12.31 -8.10 -12.88
CA ARG A 108 -12.67 -8.02 -11.47
C ARG A 108 -11.42 -7.95 -10.60
N ALA A 109 -10.41 -8.78 -10.90
CA ALA A 109 -9.12 -8.77 -10.22
C ALA A 109 -8.50 -7.36 -10.24
N ARG A 110 -8.37 -6.76 -11.43
CA ARG A 110 -7.86 -5.39 -11.60
C ARG A 110 -8.63 -4.37 -10.76
N ARG A 111 -9.97 -4.42 -10.77
CA ARG A 111 -10.81 -3.47 -10.02
C ARG A 111 -10.59 -3.60 -8.51
N ILE A 112 -10.63 -4.83 -7.99
CA ILE A 112 -10.46 -5.10 -6.56
C ILE A 112 -9.03 -4.77 -6.11
N SER A 113 -8.01 -5.20 -6.85
CA SER A 113 -6.62 -4.85 -6.58
C SER A 113 -6.40 -3.33 -6.58
N THR A 114 -7.02 -2.60 -7.52
CA THR A 114 -6.96 -1.13 -7.55
C THR A 114 -7.47 -0.52 -6.24
N TYR A 115 -8.62 -0.97 -5.74
CA TYR A 115 -9.13 -0.47 -4.46
C TYR A 115 -8.17 -0.77 -3.31
N GLY A 116 -7.68 -2.01 -3.20
CA GLY A 116 -6.73 -2.38 -2.16
C GLY A 116 -5.42 -1.58 -2.23
N LEU A 117 -4.86 -1.41 -3.43
CA LEU A 117 -3.62 -0.64 -3.65
C LEU A 117 -3.83 0.85 -3.33
N LEU A 118 -4.97 1.43 -3.71
CA LEU A 118 -5.30 2.81 -3.34
C LEU A 118 -5.49 2.97 -1.83
N MET A 119 -6.08 1.99 -1.14
CA MET A 119 -6.15 2.01 0.32
C MET A 119 -4.76 2.06 0.95
N VAL A 120 -3.82 1.25 0.46
CA VAL A 120 -2.41 1.26 0.91
C VAL A 120 -1.77 2.62 0.62
N MET A 121 -1.90 3.13 -0.60
CA MET A 121 -1.34 4.43 -0.99
C MET A 121 -1.92 5.58 -0.17
N LEU A 122 -3.21 5.56 0.17
CA LEU A 122 -3.84 6.58 1.01
C LEU A 122 -3.34 6.51 2.44
N LEU A 123 -3.20 5.31 3.01
CA LEU A 123 -2.68 5.15 4.36
C LEU A 123 -1.24 5.69 4.46
N PHE A 124 -0.33 5.19 3.62
CA PHE A 124 1.08 5.56 3.72
C PHE A 124 1.40 6.92 3.11
N GLY A 125 0.72 7.32 2.03
CA GLY A 125 0.89 8.61 1.38
C GLY A 125 0.19 9.74 2.11
N ALA A 126 -1.13 9.69 2.24
CA ALA A 126 -1.87 10.77 2.90
C ALA A 126 -1.74 10.69 4.43
N GLY A 127 -1.87 9.50 5.02
CA GLY A 127 -1.79 9.29 6.47
C GLY A 127 -0.38 9.50 7.02
N PHE A 128 0.60 8.70 6.59
CA PHE A 128 1.95 8.76 7.17
C PHE A 128 2.81 9.89 6.61
N ILE A 129 2.90 10.05 5.28
CA ILE A 129 3.74 11.11 4.69
C ILE A 129 3.11 12.49 4.87
N GLY A 130 1.85 12.66 4.46
CA GLY A 130 1.16 13.95 4.56
C GLY A 130 0.83 14.36 6.00
N ILE A 131 -0.02 13.59 6.68
CA ILE A 131 -0.49 13.95 8.03
C ILE A 131 0.63 13.71 9.07
N GLY A 132 1.20 12.52 9.13
CA GLY A 132 2.29 12.22 10.06
C GLY A 132 3.53 13.10 9.82
N GLY A 133 4.07 13.06 8.60
CA GLY A 133 5.26 13.80 8.18
C GLY A 133 5.08 15.30 8.27
N GLU A 134 4.19 15.87 7.46
CA GLU A 134 4.12 17.33 7.29
C GLU A 134 3.26 18.02 8.34
N TRP A 135 2.09 17.47 8.69
CA TRP A 135 1.22 18.11 9.67
C TRP A 135 1.78 18.01 11.10
N PHE A 136 2.19 16.81 11.51
CA PHE A 136 2.73 16.53 12.85
C PHE A 136 4.26 16.58 12.94
N ALA A 137 4.96 16.96 11.87
CA ALA A 137 6.43 17.08 11.84
C ALA A 137 7.16 15.81 12.32
N MET A 138 6.63 14.62 12.00
CA MET A 138 7.22 13.33 12.33
C MET A 138 8.69 13.22 11.91
N TRP A 139 9.07 13.92 10.83
CA TRP A 139 10.46 13.96 10.34
C TRP A 139 11.45 14.54 11.36
N GLN A 140 11.00 15.31 12.35
CA GLN A 140 11.86 15.87 13.42
C GLN A 140 12.19 14.87 14.51
N SER A 141 11.41 13.78 14.66
CA SER A 141 11.66 12.77 15.67
C SER A 141 12.73 11.78 15.18
N GLU A 142 13.74 11.49 15.99
CA GLU A 142 14.70 10.42 15.69
C GLU A 142 14.11 9.03 15.94
N GLN A 143 13.25 8.90 16.95
CA GLN A 143 12.72 7.61 17.40
C GLN A 143 11.40 7.26 16.72
N TRP A 144 10.53 8.25 16.51
CA TRP A 144 9.15 8.05 16.06
C TRP A 144 8.97 8.56 14.63
N ASN A 145 9.85 8.12 13.72
CA ASN A 145 9.82 8.52 12.32
C ASN A 145 9.68 7.32 11.38
N GLY A 146 8.53 7.27 10.70
CA GLY A 146 8.17 6.20 9.77
C GLY A 146 8.23 6.60 8.29
N LEU A 147 8.77 7.78 7.94
CA LEU A 147 8.66 8.31 6.58
C LEU A 147 9.36 7.47 5.52
N ASP A 148 10.53 6.93 5.81
CA ASP A 148 11.26 6.07 4.88
C ASP A 148 10.47 4.77 4.61
N ALA A 149 9.94 4.14 5.67
CA ALA A 149 9.07 2.98 5.53
C ALA A 149 7.81 3.30 4.73
N ALA A 150 7.12 4.40 5.05
CA ALA A 150 5.91 4.83 4.35
C ALA A 150 6.17 5.11 2.86
N THR A 151 7.30 5.77 2.55
CA THR A 151 7.70 6.06 1.16
C THR A 151 7.93 4.77 0.38
N ARG A 152 8.64 3.79 0.95
CA ARG A 152 8.87 2.49 0.29
C ARG A 152 7.56 1.77 -0.02
N VAL A 153 6.60 1.77 0.91
CA VAL A 153 5.31 1.10 0.72
C VAL A 153 4.44 1.85 -0.29
N PHE A 154 4.42 3.19 -0.24
CA PHE A 154 3.73 4.02 -1.22
C PHE A 154 4.26 3.78 -2.65
N VAL A 155 5.58 3.77 -2.82
CA VAL A 155 6.21 3.51 -4.13
C VAL A 155 5.95 2.08 -4.59
N MET A 156 6.13 1.09 -3.72
CA MET A 156 5.86 -0.32 -4.03
C MET A 156 4.42 -0.50 -4.53
N SER A 157 3.43 -0.01 -3.78
CA SER A 157 2.02 -0.11 -4.16
C SER A 157 1.69 0.65 -5.45
N GLY A 158 2.31 1.83 -5.66
CA GLY A 158 2.20 2.58 -6.92
C GLY A 158 2.75 1.81 -8.12
N VAL A 159 3.89 1.13 -7.99
CA VAL A 159 4.45 0.27 -9.05
C VAL A 159 3.51 -0.88 -9.37
N VAL A 160 2.96 -1.56 -8.36
CA VAL A 160 1.98 -2.64 -8.58
C VAL A 160 0.73 -2.11 -9.28
N LEU A 161 0.24 -0.93 -8.90
CA LEU A 161 -0.92 -0.31 -9.55
C LEU A 161 -0.65 -0.06 -11.04
N ILE A 162 0.53 0.44 -11.39
CA ILE A 162 0.92 0.63 -12.79
C ILE A 162 0.92 -0.72 -13.53
N VAL A 163 1.53 -1.76 -12.95
CA VAL A 163 1.58 -3.10 -13.57
C VAL A 163 0.19 -3.68 -13.80
N ASP A 164 -0.72 -3.56 -12.82
CA ASP A 164 -2.10 -4.05 -12.92
C ASP A 164 -2.88 -3.42 -14.09
N HIS A 165 -2.51 -2.19 -14.47
CA HIS A 165 -3.16 -1.40 -15.53
C HIS A 165 -2.44 -1.40 -16.87
N LEU A 166 -1.26 -2.04 -16.98
CA LEU A 166 -0.60 -2.21 -18.28
C LEU A 166 -1.53 -2.93 -19.30
N PRO A 167 -1.44 -2.58 -20.59
CA PRO A 167 -2.24 -3.22 -21.61
C PRO A 167 -1.81 -4.68 -21.78
N PHE A 168 -2.73 -5.61 -21.51
CA PHE A 168 -2.57 -6.99 -21.95
C PHE A 168 -2.77 -6.99 -23.46
N ALA A 169 -1.70 -7.14 -24.25
CA ALA A 169 -1.80 -7.20 -25.70
C ALA A 169 -2.89 -8.21 -26.10
N THR A 170 -4.02 -7.72 -26.62
CA THR A 170 -4.84 -8.51 -27.52
C THR A 170 -4.00 -8.64 -28.77
N ALA A 171 -3.66 -9.87 -29.17
CA ALA A 171 -3.22 -10.07 -30.54
C ALA A 171 -4.29 -9.42 -31.41
N ALA A 172 -3.96 -8.32 -32.08
CA ALA A 172 -4.90 -7.61 -32.92
C ALA A 172 -5.39 -8.61 -33.98
N GLU A 173 -6.71 -8.73 -34.06
CA GLU A 173 -7.40 -9.35 -35.18
C GLU A 173 -6.90 -8.65 -36.47
N GLU A 174 -6.48 -9.48 -37.45
CA GLU A 174 -6.00 -9.06 -38.78
C GLU A 174 -7.07 -8.30 -39.56
#